data_AF-A0A5C7YCH8-F1
#
_entry.id   AF-A0A5C7YCH8-F1
#
_cell.length_a   1.000
_cell.length_b   1.000
_cell.length_c   1.000
_cell.angle_alpha   90.00
_cell.angle_beta   90.00
_cell.angle_gamma   90.00
#
_symmetry.space_group_name_H-M   'P 1'
#
loop_
_entity.id
_entity.type
_entity.pdbx_description
1 polymer ?
#
loop_
_entity_poly.entity_id
_entity_poly.type
_entity_poly.pdbx_seq_one_letter_code
_entity_poly.pdbx_strand_id
1 'polypeptide(L)'
;SGVGQQTLRLYESRGLLTPARTPGGTRRYSDDDIARLRRITELVGIGINVAGIGQILGLEADNARLVSDNTRLQSDNSRLRSDNSQLKTDYALLADARKASGRPRPRG
;
A
#
# COMPACT_ATOMS: atom_id res chain seq x y z
N SER A 1 9.25 21.08 -20.78
CA SER A 1 9.16 19.59 -20.80
C SER A 1 8.68 19.15 -22.16
N GLY A 2 9.61 18.69 -23.02
CA GLY A 2 9.42 18.57 -24.47
C GLY A 2 8.87 17.23 -24.95
N VAL A 3 7.71 16.81 -24.45
CA VAL A 3 6.97 15.66 -25.04
C VAL A 3 5.99 16.20 -26.07
N GLY A 4 6.14 15.79 -27.34
CA GLY A 4 5.27 16.26 -28.42
C GLY A 4 3.81 15.83 -28.25
N GLN A 5 2.87 16.62 -28.79
CA GLN A 5 1.42 16.35 -28.72
C GLN A 5 1.00 14.99 -29.30
N GLN A 6 1.74 14.48 -30.30
CA GLN A 6 1.48 13.17 -30.88
C GLN A 6 1.88 12.04 -29.93
N THR A 7 3.00 12.17 -29.22
CA THR A 7 3.46 11.23 -28.21
C THR A 7 2.52 11.18 -27.02
N LEU A 8 2.01 12.33 -26.56
CA LEU A 8 1.00 12.39 -25.50
C LEU A 8 -0.29 11.65 -25.90
N ARG A 9 -0.76 11.85 -27.15
CA ARG A 9 -1.90 11.09 -27.70
C ARG A 9 -1.64 9.59 -27.77
N LEU A 10 -0.41 9.18 -28.10
CA LEU A 10 -0.03 7.77 -28.09
C LEU A 10 -0.14 7.18 -26.68
N TYR A 11 0.43 7.84 -25.67
CA TYR A 11 0.36 7.35 -24.29
C TYR A 11 -1.08 7.31 -23.76
N GLU A 12 -1.89 8.33 -24.06
CA GLU A 12 -3.32 8.34 -23.70
C GLU A 12 -4.11 7.22 -24.39
N SER A 13 -3.93 7.02 -25.70
CA SER A 13 -4.65 5.96 -26.44
C SER A 13 -4.26 4.54 -25.99
N ARG A 14 -3.09 4.40 -25.38
CA ARG A 14 -2.60 3.14 -24.79
C ARG A 14 -2.88 3.04 -23.29
N GLY A 15 -3.61 3.99 -22.71
CA GLY A 15 -3.98 3.99 -21.29
C GLY A 15 -2.83 4.25 -20.33
N LEU A 16 -1.65 4.65 -20.83
CA LEU A 16 -0.48 4.96 -20.01
C LEU A 16 -0.58 6.32 -19.33
N LEU A 17 -1.48 7.18 -19.78
CA LEU A 17 -1.70 8.50 -19.21
C LEU A 17 -3.18 8.83 -19.31
N THR A 18 -3.77 9.30 -18.22
CA THR A 18 -5.19 9.63 -18.14
C THR A 18 -5.36 10.98 -17.45
N PRO A 19 -4.90 12.07 -18.09
CA PRO A 19 -4.95 13.38 -17.46
C PRO A 19 -6.38 13.84 -17.33
N ALA A 20 -6.67 14.59 -16.27
CA ALA A 20 -7.96 15.26 -16.14
C ALA A 20 -8.15 16.25 -17.30
N ARG A 21 -9.40 16.54 -17.65
CA ARG A 21 -9.74 17.57 -18.64
C ARG A 21 -10.49 18.71 -17.98
N THR A 22 -10.22 19.93 -18.43
CA THR A 22 -11.03 21.09 -18.08
C THR A 22 -12.38 21.04 -18.80
N PRO A 23 -13.39 21.81 -18.38
CA PRO A 23 -14.66 21.92 -19.11
C PRO A 23 -14.49 22.33 -20.59
N GLY A 24 -13.46 23.10 -20.90
CA GLY A 24 -13.10 23.49 -22.27
C GLY A 24 -12.32 22.42 -23.06
N GLY A 25 -12.11 21.23 -22.50
CA GLY A 25 -11.47 20.09 -23.18
C GLY A 25 -9.93 20.06 -23.12
N THR A 26 -9.29 21.05 -22.49
CA THR A 26 -7.84 21.11 -22.33
C THR A 26 -7.36 20.12 -21.27
N ARG A 27 -6.22 19.46 -21.52
CA ARG A 27 -5.60 18.55 -20.56
C ARG A 27 -5.07 19.33 -19.35
N ARG A 28 -5.36 18.83 -18.17
CA ARG A 28 -4.80 19.29 -16.89
C ARG A 28 -4.03 18.14 -16.28
N TYR A 29 -2.72 18.29 -16.25
CA TYR A 29 -1.81 17.30 -15.65
C TYR A 29 -1.73 17.54 -14.14
N SER A 30 -1.91 16.47 -13.37
CA SER A 30 -1.54 16.45 -11.94
C SER A 30 -0.03 16.21 -11.78
N ASP A 31 0.48 16.37 -10.56
CA ASP A 31 1.87 16.00 -10.26
C ASP A 31 2.14 14.52 -10.53
N ASP A 32 1.15 13.64 -10.28
CA ASP A 32 1.23 12.22 -10.61
C ASP A 32 1.34 11.97 -12.12
N ASP A 33 0.61 12.73 -12.94
CA ASP A 33 0.72 12.65 -14.40
C ASP A 33 2.12 13.08 -14.86
N ILE A 34 2.69 14.12 -14.25
CA ILE A 34 4.03 14.60 -14.56
C ILE A 34 5.08 13.56 -14.14
N ALA A 35 4.96 12.96 -12.95
CA ALA A 35 5.83 11.88 -12.49
C ALA A 35 5.73 10.67 -13.42
N ARG A 36 4.52 10.28 -13.81
CA ARG A 36 4.28 9.18 -14.75
C ARG A 36 4.91 9.45 -16.12
N LEU A 37 4.78 10.67 -16.64
CA LEU A 37 5.43 11.06 -17.91
C LEU A 37 6.96 10.97 -17.85
N ARG A 38 7.57 11.38 -16.73
CA ARG A 38 9.02 11.20 -16.51
C ARG A 38 9.40 9.73 -16.53
N ARG A 39 8.65 8.89 -15.79
CA ARG A 39 8.89 7.44 -15.74
C ARG A 39 8.76 6.77 -17.10
N ILE A 40 7.71 7.12 -17.87
CA ILE A 40 7.54 6.63 -19.25
C ILE A 40 8.75 7.03 -20.11
N THR A 41 9.21 8.28 -20.00
CA THR A 41 10.34 8.78 -20.79
C THR A 41 11.65 8.05 -20.45
N GLU A 42 11.89 7.75 -19.18
CA GLU A 42 13.03 6.93 -18.73
C GLU A 42 12.99 5.52 -19.34
N LEU A 43 11.84 4.85 -19.26
CA LEU A 43 11.66 3.49 -19.78
C LEU A 43 11.81 3.43 -21.31
N VAL A 44 11.32 4.45 -22.01
CA VAL A 44 11.57 4.60 -23.46
C VAL A 44 13.06 4.81 -23.74
N GLY A 45 13.75 5.62 -22.92
CA GLY A 45 15.19 5.89 -23.07
C GLY A 45 16.08 4.65 -22.98
N ILE A 46 15.62 3.61 -22.28
CA ILE A 46 16.31 2.30 -22.20
C ILE A 46 15.76 1.26 -23.19
N GLY A 47 14.92 1.66 -24.14
CA GLY A 47 14.47 0.83 -25.25
C GLY A 47 13.24 -0.04 -24.98
N ILE A 48 12.50 0.21 -23.89
CA ILE A 48 11.29 -0.56 -23.57
C ILE A 48 10.13 -0.09 -24.45
N ASN A 49 9.41 -1.03 -25.04
CA ASN A 49 8.24 -0.72 -25.85
C ASN A 49 7.03 -0.32 -25.00
N VAL A 50 6.05 0.34 -25.63
CA VAL A 50 4.86 0.89 -24.97
C VAL A 50 4.04 -0.16 -24.19
N ALA A 51 3.98 -1.41 -24.68
CA ALA A 51 3.27 -2.48 -23.97
C ALA A 51 4.02 -2.90 -22.70
N GLY A 52 5.34 -3.05 -22.78
CA GLY A 52 6.20 -3.34 -21.63
C GLY A 52 6.16 -2.22 -20.59
N ILE A 53 6.14 -0.95 -21.02
CA ILE A 53 5.97 0.20 -20.13
C ILE A 53 4.68 0.09 -19.33
N GLY A 54 3.56 -0.26 -19.98
CA GLY A 54 2.28 -0.45 -19.29
C GLY A 54 2.36 -1.52 -18.19
N GLN A 55 3.00 -2.65 -18.49
CA GLN A 55 3.17 -3.71 -17.50
C GLN A 55 4.06 -3.28 -16.33
N ILE A 56 5.17 -2.60 -16.60
CA ILE A 56 6.08 -2.11 -15.56
C ILE A 56 5.37 -1.12 -14.64
N LEU A 57 4.65 -0.15 -15.19
CA LEU A 57 3.90 0.83 -14.39
C LEU A 57 2.82 0.16 -13.54
N GLY A 58 2.14 -0.86 -14.08
CA GLY A 58 1.18 -1.67 -13.33
C GLY A 58 1.84 -2.39 -12.16
N LEU A 59 2.94 -3.10 -12.43
CA LEU A 59 3.71 -3.81 -11.41
C LEU A 59 4.28 -2.88 -10.34
N GLU A 60 4.75 -1.69 -10.70
CA GLU A 60 5.23 -0.68 -9.75
C GLU A 60 4.09 -0.22 -8.83
N ALA A 61 2.89 0.02 -9.38
CA ALA A 61 1.72 0.39 -8.61
C ALA A 61 1.23 -0.72 -7.68
N ASP A 62 1.20 -1.96 -8.16
CA ASP A 62 0.82 -3.13 -7.36
C ASP A 62 1.84 -3.39 -6.24
N ASN A 63 3.13 -3.29 -6.54
CA ASN A 63 4.18 -3.43 -5.53
C ASN A 63 4.07 -2.35 -4.45
N ALA A 64 3.83 -1.09 -4.83
CA ALA A 64 3.62 -0.01 -3.86
C ALA A 64 2.43 -0.30 -2.92
N ARG A 65 1.32 -0.83 -3.46
CA ARG A 65 0.17 -1.25 -2.64
C ARG A 65 0.52 -2.41 -1.72
N LEU A 66 1.17 -3.45 -2.25
CA LEU A 66 1.58 -4.62 -1.47
C LEU A 66 2.52 -4.24 -0.33
N VAL A 67 3.46 -3.33 -0.55
CA VAL A 67 4.33 -2.80 0.50
C VAL A 67 3.51 -2.07 1.57
N SER A 68 2.59 -1.19 1.18
CA SER A 68 1.72 -0.48 2.13
C SER A 68 0.81 -1.41 2.93
N ASP A 69 0.30 -2.48 2.32
CA ASP A 69 -0.53 -3.45 3.01
C ASP A 69 0.30 -4.31 3.97
N ASN A 70 1.50 -4.71 3.54
CA ASN A 70 2.40 -5.49 4.37
C ASN A 70 2.83 -4.70 5.63
N THR A 71 3.19 -3.42 5.49
CA THR A 71 3.53 -2.58 6.65
C THR A 71 2.37 -2.46 7.62
N ARG A 72 1.15 -2.22 7.12
CA ARG A 72 -0.07 -2.19 7.94
C ARG A 72 -0.31 -3.51 8.66
N LEU A 73 -0.25 -4.63 7.94
CA LEU A 73 -0.44 -5.96 8.51
C LEU A 73 0.61 -6.30 9.56
N GLN A 74 1.86 -5.89 9.37
CA GLN A 74 2.92 -6.05 10.35
C GLN A 74 2.63 -5.25 11.63
N SER A 75 2.19 -4.00 11.50
CA SER A 75 1.77 -3.18 12.64
C SER A 75 0.60 -3.83 13.40
N ASP A 76 -0.43 -4.26 12.70
CA ASP A 76 -1.59 -4.93 13.30
C ASP A 76 -1.19 -6.24 14.01
N ASN A 77 -0.34 -7.05 13.39
CA ASN A 77 0.15 -8.29 13.98
C ASN A 77 0.97 -8.02 15.25
N SER A 78 1.82 -6.99 15.23
CA SER A 78 2.61 -6.60 16.40
C SER A 78 1.73 -6.22 17.60
N ARG A 79 0.66 -5.46 17.33
CA ARG A 79 -0.33 -5.06 18.33
C ARG A 79 -1.08 -6.27 18.89
N LEU A 80 -1.61 -7.12 18.01
CA LEU A 80 -2.34 -8.33 18.43
C LEU A 80 -1.46 -9.27 19.26
N ARG A 81 -0.17 -9.38 18.95
CA ARG A 81 0.77 -10.18 19.75
C ARG A 81 0.97 -9.60 21.15
N SER A 82 1.10 -8.27 21.25
CA SER A 82 1.20 -7.57 22.54
C SER A 82 -0.06 -7.78 23.38
N ASP A 83 -1.23 -7.55 22.80
CA ASP A 83 -2.53 -7.70 23.49
C ASP A 83 -2.72 -9.15 23.97
N ASN A 84 -2.38 -10.14 23.14
CA ASN A 84 -2.43 -11.55 23.54
C ASN A 84 -1.47 -11.88 24.68
N SER A 85 -0.27 -11.31 24.68
CA SER A 85 0.70 -11.51 25.78
C SER A 85 0.18 -10.91 27.08
N GLN A 86 -0.42 -9.72 27.02
CA GLN A 86 -1.02 -9.08 28.18
C GLN A 86 -2.17 -9.92 28.73
N LEU A 87 -3.11 -10.33 27.88
CA LEU A 87 -4.24 -11.17 28.30
C LEU A 87 -3.78 -12.47 28.96
N LYS A 88 -2.76 -13.15 28.41
CA LYS A 88 -2.20 -14.36 29.03
C LYS A 88 -1.66 -14.10 30.43
N THR A 89 -1.00 -12.96 30.62
CA THR A 89 -0.48 -12.54 31.93
C THR A 89 -1.62 -12.29 32.90
N ASP A 90 -2.63 -11.53 32.49
CA ASP A 90 -3.80 -11.22 33.31
C ASP A 90 -4.56 -12.50 33.72
N TYR A 91 -4.75 -13.44 32.78
CA TYR A 91 -5.36 -14.74 33.07
C TYR A 91 -4.56 -15.55 34.08
N ALA A 92 -3.23 -15.56 33.98
CA ALA A 92 -2.37 -16.27 34.94
C ALA A 92 -2.51 -15.68 36.35
N LEU A 93 -2.50 -14.35 36.48
CA LEU A 93 -2.69 -13.65 37.75
C LEU A 93 -4.04 -13.97 38.39
N LEU A 94 -5.12 -13.94 37.60
CA LEU A 94 -6.46 -14.30 38.07
C LEU A 94 -6.56 -15.76 38.52
N ALA A 95 -5.91 -16.68 37.79
CA ALA A 95 -5.88 -18.09 38.15
C ALA A 95 -5.17 -18.31 39.49
N ASP A 96 -4.06 -17.61 39.73
CA ASP A 96 -3.32 -17.71 40.99
C ASP A 96 -4.07 -17.05 42.16
N ALA A 97 -4.73 -15.91 41.95
CA ALA A 97 -5.60 -15.29 42.94
C ALA A 97 -6.79 -16.19 43.33
N ARG A 98 -7.36 -16.92 42.37
CA ARG A 98 -8.42 -17.92 42.62
C ARG A 98 -7.91 -19.08 43.47
N LYS A 99 -6.68 -19.58 43.23
CA LYS A 99 -6.08 -20.62 44.08
C LYS A 99 -5.85 -20.12 45.50
N ALA A 100 -5.38 -18.89 45.67
CA ALA A 100 -5.11 -18.30 46.98
C ALA A 100 -6.38 -18.08 47.83
N SER A 101 -7.51 -17.77 47.19
CA SER A 101 -8.81 -17.59 47.85
C SER A 101 -9.54 -18.93 48.14
N GLY A 102 -9.18 -20.02 47.49
CA GLY A 102 -9.74 -21.36 47.69
C GLY A 102 -9.17 -22.17 48.86
N ARG A 103 -8.89 -21.54 50.01
CA ARG A 103 -8.33 -22.23 51.20
C ARG A 103 -9.40 -23.15 51.86
N PRO A 104 -9.06 -24.36 52.35
CA PRO A 104 -10.05 -25.33 52.81
C PRO A 104 -10.76 -24.86 54.09
N ARG A 105 -12.07 -25.11 54.20
CA ARG A 105 -12.79 -24.94 55.48
C ARG A 105 -12.09 -25.77 56.57
N PRO A 106 -11.88 -25.23 57.78
CA PRO A 106 -11.30 -26.01 58.86
C PRO A 106 -12.22 -27.18 59.19
N ARG A 107 -11.65 -28.39 59.29
CA ARG A 107 -12.36 -29.57 59.79
C ARG A 107 -12.68 -29.30 61.26
N GLY A 108 -13.96 -29.15 61.56
CA GLY A 108 -14.51 -29.27 62.91
C GLY A 108 -14.57 -30.72 63.34
#